data_AF-A0A0C2THW7-F1
#
_entry.id   AF-A0A0C2THW7-F1
#
_cell.length_a   1.000
_cell.length_b   1.000
_cell.length_c   1.000
_cell.angle_alpha   90.00
_cell.angle_beta   90.00
_cell.angle_gamma   90.00
#
_symmetry.space_group_name_H-M   'P 1'
#
loop_
_entity.id
_entity.type
_entity.pdbx_description
1 polymer ?
#
loop_
_entity_poly.entity_id
_entity_poly.type
_entity_poly.pdbx_seq_one_letter_code
_entity_poly.pdbx_strand_id
1 'polypeptide(L)'
;MTLDPEYAPVSAALKKGLEKINKWHQVVETTNMYFICLALDPCVKLEYCRNQWDSGKFSKGERAFQNVFDIYAGCYQVHKPAGTKSSMVPAPMPQGTKGYGMSFLQKAIQAKQSASQPILNPHQELVDYLAAPLEDITTTDIVHWWGYRQVQYPILSRMARDYLAIQGSSVASERAFSSGGLTTTLLRNKLKPEHVEALQMVKNGYKNGWINATKDAKQHEPYSWAAHKAV
;
A
#
# COMPACT_ATOMS: atom_id res chain seq x y z
N MET A 1 19.03 31.16 19.62
CA MET A 1 18.57 30.32 20.74
C MET A 1 19.72 30.18 21.72
N THR A 2 19.68 30.90 22.82
CA THR A 2 20.64 30.77 23.92
C THR A 2 20.33 29.48 24.67
N LEU A 3 21.28 28.54 24.68
CA LEU A 3 21.13 27.27 25.40
C LEU A 3 21.15 27.54 26.90
N ASP A 4 20.28 26.85 27.64
CA ASP A 4 20.25 26.90 29.10
C ASP A 4 21.65 26.59 29.66
N PRO A 5 22.16 27.37 30.65
CA PRO A 5 23.46 27.14 31.26
C PRO A 5 23.69 25.69 31.75
N GLU A 6 22.64 24.94 32.09
CA GLU A 6 22.73 23.52 32.45
C GLU A 6 23.33 22.65 31.32
N TYR A 7 23.05 22.97 30.06
CA TYR A 7 23.54 22.21 28.90
C TYR A 7 24.86 22.75 28.33
N ALA A 8 25.53 23.69 29.00
CA ALA A 8 26.80 24.24 28.55
C ALA A 8 27.87 23.17 28.21
N PRO A 9 28.04 22.08 28.99
CA PRO A 9 29.05 21.05 28.68
C PRO A 9 28.77 20.28 27.37
N VAL A 10 27.50 20.14 26.98
CA VAL A 10 27.06 19.40 25.78
C VAL A 10 26.63 20.32 24.63
N SER A 11 26.72 21.63 24.82
CA SER A 11 26.26 22.66 23.87
C SER A 11 26.79 22.45 22.45
N ALA A 12 28.09 22.11 22.32
CA ALA A 12 28.71 21.85 21.04
C ALA A 12 28.12 20.61 20.32
N ALA A 13 27.82 19.55 21.07
CA ALA A 13 27.20 18.35 20.52
C ALA A 13 25.75 18.62 20.11
N LEU A 14 24.99 19.37 20.92
CA LEU A 14 23.62 19.78 20.60
C LEU A 14 23.55 20.62 19.32
N LYS A 15 24.45 21.59 19.15
CA LYS A 15 24.54 22.41 17.93
C LYS A 15 24.79 21.55 16.69
N LYS A 16 25.77 20.64 16.74
CA LYS A 16 26.04 19.69 15.64
C LYS A 16 24.86 18.77 15.36
N GLY A 17 24.15 18.33 16.41
CA GLY A 17 22.92 17.54 16.29
C GLY A 17 21.83 18.30 15.55
N LEU A 18 21.60 19.56 15.93
CA LEU A 18 20.63 20.45 15.28
C LEU A 18 20.99 20.73 13.82
N GLU A 19 22.27 21.00 13.52
CA GLU A 19 22.76 21.14 12.15
C GLU A 19 22.47 19.90 11.31
N LYS A 20 22.67 18.70 11.87
CA LYS A 20 22.37 17.44 11.20
C LYS A 20 20.87 17.24 10.98
N ILE A 21 20.03 17.55 11.96
CA ILE A 21 18.57 17.49 11.81
C ILE A 21 18.11 18.45 10.73
N ASN A 22 18.57 19.70 10.75
CA ASN A 22 18.22 20.72 9.76
C ASN A 22 18.65 20.30 8.34
N LYS A 23 19.84 19.73 8.18
CA LYS A 23 20.30 19.20 6.89
C LYS A 23 19.30 18.19 6.31
N TRP A 24 18.89 17.20 7.10
CA TRP A 24 17.98 16.17 6.62
C TRP A 24 16.54 16.67 6.46
N HIS A 25 16.11 17.60 7.31
CA HIS A 25 14.83 18.28 7.17
C HIS A 25 14.75 19.02 5.82
N GLN A 26 15.80 19.74 5.43
CA GLN A 26 15.86 20.41 4.13
C GLN A 26 15.77 19.42 2.95
N VAL A 27 16.42 18.26 3.05
CA VAL A 27 16.31 17.21 2.04
C VAL A 27 14.88 16.69 1.94
N VAL A 28 14.21 16.49 3.07
CA VAL A 28 12.79 16.09 3.13
C VAL A 28 11.89 17.13 2.44
N GLU A 29 12.16 18.42 2.59
CA GLU A 29 11.42 19.50 1.92
C GLU A 29 11.59 19.53 0.39
N THR A 30 12.57 18.82 -0.16
CA THR A 30 12.74 18.70 -1.62
C THR A 30 11.71 17.76 -2.26
N THR A 31 11.08 16.88 -1.49
CA THR A 31 10.11 15.91 -1.99
C THR A 31 8.71 16.17 -1.46
N ASN A 32 7.71 15.94 -2.32
CA ASN A 32 6.30 16.05 -1.94
C ASN A 32 5.72 14.71 -1.45
N MET A 33 6.56 13.65 -1.37
CA MET A 33 6.12 12.30 -1.00
C MET A 33 5.37 12.26 0.33
N TYR A 34 5.87 12.96 1.36
CA TYR A 34 5.25 13.00 2.68
C TYR A 34 3.85 13.63 2.64
N PHE A 35 3.71 14.74 1.90
CA PHE A 35 2.40 15.38 1.73
C PHE A 35 1.43 14.44 1.01
N ILE A 36 1.87 13.79 -0.07
CA ILE A 36 1.04 12.85 -0.83
C ILE A 36 0.63 11.66 0.04
N CYS A 37 1.54 11.10 0.84
CA CYS A 37 1.22 9.99 1.75
C CYS A 37 0.19 10.40 2.82
N LEU A 38 0.34 11.58 3.42
CA LEU A 38 -0.63 12.11 4.39
C LEU A 38 -1.99 12.39 3.72
N ALA A 39 -1.99 12.97 2.52
CA ALA A 39 -3.20 13.21 1.76
C ALA A 39 -3.95 11.91 1.43
N LEU A 40 -3.22 10.82 1.15
CA LEU A 40 -3.76 9.48 0.89
C LEU A 40 -4.10 8.69 2.16
N ASP A 41 -3.78 9.20 3.36
CA ASP A 41 -4.21 8.60 4.61
C ASP A 41 -5.65 9.03 4.92
N PRO A 42 -6.64 8.13 4.95
CA PRO A 42 -8.03 8.49 5.18
C PRO A 42 -8.31 9.03 6.59
N CYS A 43 -7.41 8.80 7.55
CA CYS A 43 -7.52 9.30 8.92
C CYS A 43 -7.03 10.76 9.04
N VAL A 44 -6.19 11.21 8.10
CA VAL A 44 -5.52 12.51 8.16
C VAL A 44 -5.89 13.43 7.00
N LYS A 45 -5.86 12.91 5.77
CA LYS A 45 -6.05 13.64 4.52
C LYS A 45 -5.23 14.93 4.50
N LEU A 46 -5.89 16.07 4.28
CA LEU A 46 -5.25 17.38 4.23
C LEU A 46 -5.26 18.08 5.60
N GLU A 47 -5.97 17.57 6.61
CA GLU A 47 -6.26 18.30 7.85
C GLU A 47 -5.03 18.56 8.69
N TYR A 48 -4.12 17.59 8.80
CA TYR A 48 -2.87 17.81 9.51
C TYR A 48 -2.02 18.88 8.83
N CYS A 49 -1.81 18.78 7.51
CA CYS A 49 -1.02 19.75 6.77
C CYS A 49 -1.66 21.14 6.78
N ARG A 50 -2.98 21.24 6.62
CA ARG A 50 -3.73 22.49 6.63
C ARG A 50 -3.58 23.23 7.96
N ASN A 51 -3.56 22.50 9.07
CA ASN A 51 -3.52 23.08 10.42
C ASN A 51 -2.10 23.30 10.95
N GLN A 52 -1.13 22.50 10.53
CA GLN A 52 0.23 22.51 11.12
C GLN A 52 1.29 23.14 10.21
N TRP A 53 1.07 23.20 8.91
CA TRP A 53 2.09 23.68 7.96
C TRP A 53 1.83 25.13 7.58
N ASP A 54 2.88 25.83 7.17
CA ASP A 54 2.71 27.16 6.60
C ASP A 54 1.93 27.10 5.27
N SER A 55 1.19 28.17 4.98
CA SER A 55 0.30 28.26 3.83
C SER A 55 1.04 28.04 2.50
N GLY A 56 2.31 28.44 2.40
CA GLY A 56 3.15 28.23 1.23
C GLY A 56 3.47 26.76 1.00
N LYS A 57 3.95 26.04 2.04
CA LYS A 57 4.22 24.59 1.99
C LYS A 57 2.95 23.80 1.76
N PHE A 58 1.84 24.17 2.41
CA PHE A 58 0.54 23.54 2.17
C PHE A 58 0.12 23.67 0.71
N SER A 59 0.13 24.87 0.15
CA SER A 59 -0.27 25.12 -1.24
C SER A 59 0.64 24.41 -2.25
N LYS A 60 1.95 24.37 -1.98
CA LYS A 60 2.92 23.62 -2.79
C LYS A 60 2.61 22.12 -2.77
N GLY A 61 2.33 21.56 -1.60
CA GLY A 61 1.97 20.16 -1.41
C GLY A 61 0.65 19.79 -2.09
N GLU A 62 -0.38 20.63 -1.92
CA GLU A 62 -1.70 20.44 -2.53
C GLU A 62 -1.61 20.44 -4.06
N ARG A 63 -0.87 21.39 -4.64
CA ARG A 63 -0.61 21.42 -6.09
C ARG A 63 0.15 20.18 -6.56
N ALA A 64 1.13 19.73 -5.80
CA ALA A 64 1.87 18.51 -6.14
C ALA A 64 0.97 17.27 -6.10
N PHE A 65 0.10 17.16 -5.10
CA PHE A 65 -0.86 16.06 -4.98
C PHE A 65 -1.84 16.04 -6.16
N GLN A 66 -2.40 17.20 -6.53
CA GLN A 66 -3.27 17.34 -7.70
C GLN A 66 -2.54 16.97 -9.00
N ASN A 67 -1.33 17.47 -9.22
CA ASN A 67 -0.54 17.13 -10.41
C ASN A 67 -0.28 15.62 -10.52
N VAL A 68 0.03 14.95 -9.39
CA VAL A 68 0.22 13.49 -9.40
C VAL A 68 -1.10 12.78 -9.67
N PHE A 69 -2.22 13.24 -9.08
CA PHE A 69 -3.54 12.70 -9.39
C PHE A 69 -3.84 12.79 -10.89
N ASP A 70 -3.56 13.92 -11.52
CA ASP A 70 -3.80 14.13 -12.96
C ASP A 70 -3.01 13.16 -13.84
N ILE A 71 -1.76 12.84 -13.45
CA ILE A 71 -0.94 11.83 -14.13
C ILE A 71 -1.61 10.46 -14.05
N TYR A 72 -2.09 10.06 -12.86
CA TYR A 72 -2.76 8.78 -12.68
C TYR A 72 -4.12 8.74 -13.38
N ALA A 73 -4.87 9.84 -13.35
CA ALA A 73 -6.14 9.99 -14.04
C ALA A 73 -5.96 9.86 -15.57
N GLY A 74 -4.93 10.51 -16.13
CA GLY A 74 -4.57 10.38 -17.54
C GLY A 74 -4.24 8.93 -17.91
N CYS A 75 -3.43 8.25 -17.12
CA CYS A 75 -3.09 6.84 -17.33
C CYS A 75 -4.32 5.92 -17.19
N TYR A 76 -5.24 6.24 -16.28
CA TYR A 76 -6.46 5.47 -16.03
C TYR A 76 -7.43 5.53 -17.21
N GLN A 77 -7.60 6.70 -17.85
CA GLN A 77 -8.46 6.86 -19.03
C GLN A 77 -7.94 6.05 -20.23
N VAL A 78 -6.62 6.01 -20.43
CA VAL A 78 -5.97 5.24 -21.51
C VAL A 78 -6.14 3.73 -21.29
N HIS A 79 -6.07 3.27 -20.04
CA HIS A 79 -6.15 1.86 -19.68
C HIS A 79 -7.47 1.51 -18.99
N LYS A 80 -8.58 2.17 -19.37
CA LYS A 80 -9.89 1.90 -18.75
C LYS A 80 -10.12 0.39 -18.82
N PRO A 81 -10.18 -0.31 -17.67
CA PRO A 81 -10.36 -1.75 -17.70
C PRO A 81 -11.73 -1.99 -18.33
N ALA A 82 -11.74 -2.53 -19.54
CA ALA A 82 -12.94 -2.89 -20.26
C ALA A 82 -13.65 -3.98 -19.46
N GLY A 83 -14.57 -3.57 -18.57
CA GLY A 83 -15.37 -4.46 -17.73
C GLY A 83 -14.60 -5.66 -17.20
N THR A 84 -13.59 -5.44 -16.34
CA THR A 84 -13.01 -6.56 -15.60
C THR A 84 -14.13 -7.18 -14.78
N LYS A 85 -14.63 -8.32 -15.25
CA LYS A 85 -15.44 -9.22 -14.42
C LYS A 85 -14.55 -9.55 -13.24
N SER A 86 -14.80 -8.89 -12.12
CA SER A 86 -14.16 -9.21 -10.86
C SER A 86 -14.38 -10.70 -10.64
N SER A 87 -13.32 -11.49 -10.80
CA SER A 87 -13.31 -12.90 -10.43
C SER A 87 -13.22 -12.96 -8.91
N MET A 88 -14.28 -12.50 -8.24
CA MET A 88 -14.60 -13.01 -6.93
C MET A 88 -14.99 -14.47 -7.15
N VAL A 89 -14.23 -15.40 -6.55
CA VAL A 89 -14.68 -16.78 -6.38
C VAL A 89 -16.07 -16.68 -5.74
N PRO A 90 -17.15 -17.10 -6.42
CA PRO A 90 -18.46 -17.06 -5.79
C PRO A 90 -18.40 -18.00 -4.60
N ALA A 91 -18.75 -17.52 -3.41
CA ALA A 91 -19.11 -18.41 -2.32
C ALA A 91 -20.13 -19.44 -2.87
N PRO A 92 -20.02 -20.73 -2.54
CA PRO A 92 -20.94 -21.74 -3.04
C PRO A 92 -22.36 -21.35 -2.58
N MET A 93 -23.14 -20.82 -3.50
CA MET A 93 -24.53 -20.48 -3.24
C MET A 93 -25.33 -21.78 -3.06
N PRO A 94 -26.24 -21.85 -2.08
CA PRO A 94 -27.24 -22.91 -2.03
C PRO A 94 -28.02 -22.87 -3.34
N GLN A 95 -28.18 -24.02 -4.00
CA GLN A 95 -28.97 -24.15 -5.22
C GLN A 95 -30.46 -23.94 -4.87
N GLY A 96 -30.88 -22.67 -4.79
CA GLY A 96 -32.26 -22.25 -4.66
C GLY A 96 -32.94 -22.17 -6.03
N THR A 97 -34.14 -22.70 -6.10
CA THR A 97 -35.00 -22.89 -7.27
C THR A 97 -35.16 -21.61 -8.11
N LYS A 98 -34.89 -21.69 -9.43
CA LYS A 98 -35.04 -20.57 -10.37
C LYS A 98 -36.51 -20.22 -10.56
N GLY A 99 -37.01 -19.28 -9.76
CA GLY A 99 -38.37 -18.74 -9.89
C GLY A 99 -38.58 -17.93 -11.17
N TYR A 100 -39.77 -18.04 -11.74
CA TYR A 100 -40.26 -17.19 -12.84
C TYR A 100 -40.19 -15.71 -12.40
N GLY A 101 -39.52 -14.85 -13.18
CA GLY A 101 -39.30 -13.43 -12.83
C GLY A 101 -37.85 -13.04 -12.55
N MET A 102 -36.97 -14.00 -12.24
CA MET A 102 -35.54 -13.73 -11.96
C MET A 102 -34.79 -13.14 -13.16
N SER A 103 -35.18 -13.50 -14.38
CA SER A 103 -34.57 -12.94 -15.61
C SER A 103 -34.88 -11.46 -15.81
N PHE A 104 -36.08 -11.01 -15.41
CA PHE A 104 -36.47 -9.60 -15.47
C PHE A 104 -35.78 -8.78 -14.37
N LEU A 105 -35.69 -9.34 -13.16
CA LEU A 105 -34.94 -8.77 -12.04
C LEU A 105 -33.44 -8.64 -12.38
N GLN A 106 -32.85 -9.68 -12.96
CA GLN A 106 -31.46 -9.68 -13.39
C GLN A 106 -31.21 -8.68 -14.52
N LYS A 107 -32.13 -8.54 -15.48
CA LYS A 107 -32.07 -7.51 -16.53
C LYS A 107 -32.19 -6.09 -15.97
N ALA A 108 -33.07 -5.85 -15.00
CA ALA A 108 -33.22 -4.55 -14.36
C ALA A 108 -31.98 -4.16 -13.55
N ILE A 109 -31.40 -5.12 -12.81
CA ILE A 109 -30.14 -4.95 -12.08
C ILE A 109 -28.99 -4.69 -13.05
N GLN A 110 -28.86 -5.47 -14.13
CA GLN A 110 -27.84 -5.25 -15.16
C GLN A 110 -28.02 -3.92 -15.89
N ALA A 111 -29.26 -3.50 -16.19
CA ALA A 111 -29.53 -2.21 -16.80
C ALA A 111 -29.12 -1.06 -15.89
N LYS A 112 -29.41 -1.15 -14.58
CA LYS A 112 -28.98 -0.13 -13.59
C LYS A 112 -27.47 -0.13 -13.38
N GLN A 113 -26.82 -1.30 -13.38
CA GLN A 113 -25.36 -1.44 -13.29
C GLN A 113 -24.63 -0.96 -14.55
N SER A 114 -25.25 -1.10 -15.73
CA SER A 114 -24.72 -0.61 -17.01
C SER A 114 -24.94 0.90 -17.18
N ALA A 115 -26.04 1.42 -16.63
CA ALA A 115 -26.37 2.85 -16.59
C ALA A 115 -25.61 3.60 -15.49
N SER A 116 -25.27 2.95 -14.38
CA SER A 116 -24.29 3.45 -13.42
C SER A 116 -22.88 3.26 -13.97
N GLN A 117 -22.53 3.99 -15.02
CA GLN A 117 -21.13 4.27 -15.31
C GLN A 117 -20.64 5.21 -14.21
N PRO A 118 -19.75 4.80 -13.28
CA PRO A 118 -19.16 5.78 -12.40
C PRO A 118 -17.95 6.41 -13.11
N ILE A 119 -17.79 7.70 -12.86
CA ILE A 119 -16.76 8.64 -13.34
C ILE A 119 -17.20 9.42 -14.59
N LEU A 120 -18.15 10.32 -14.38
CA LEU A 120 -18.41 11.46 -15.28
C LEU A 120 -17.32 12.55 -15.17
N ASN A 121 -16.40 12.46 -14.20
CA ASN A 121 -15.22 13.31 -14.10
C ASN A 121 -14.19 12.66 -13.16
N PRO A 122 -12.95 12.32 -13.57
CA PRO A 122 -11.90 11.82 -12.68
C PRO A 122 -11.67 12.71 -11.47
N HIS A 123 -11.75 14.04 -11.64
CA HIS A 123 -11.59 14.98 -10.53
C HIS A 123 -12.70 14.88 -9.49
N GLN A 124 -13.88 14.33 -9.85
CA GLN A 124 -14.94 14.08 -8.88
C GLN A 124 -14.49 13.07 -7.82
N GLU A 125 -13.70 12.06 -8.20
CA GLU A 125 -13.14 11.09 -7.25
C GLU A 125 -12.28 11.78 -6.19
N LEU A 126 -11.41 12.69 -6.63
CA LEU A 126 -10.55 13.47 -5.76
C LEU A 126 -11.37 14.36 -4.81
N VAL A 127 -12.37 15.06 -5.36
CA VAL A 127 -13.26 15.93 -4.58
C VAL A 127 -14.05 15.11 -3.55
N ASP A 128 -14.63 13.98 -3.96
CA ASP A 128 -15.44 13.11 -3.10
C ASP A 128 -14.60 12.53 -1.95
N TYR A 129 -13.37 12.12 -2.23
CA TYR A 129 -12.47 11.59 -1.21
C TYR A 129 -12.07 12.68 -0.20
N LEU A 130 -11.69 13.86 -0.66
CA LEU A 130 -11.27 14.98 0.20
C LEU A 130 -12.44 15.53 1.02
N ALA A 131 -13.66 15.51 0.49
CA ALA A 131 -14.86 15.97 1.20
C ALA A 131 -15.46 14.91 2.14
N ALA A 132 -15.16 13.63 1.94
CA ALA A 132 -15.63 12.57 2.84
C ALA A 132 -15.11 12.80 4.28
N PRO A 133 -15.85 12.36 5.31
CA PRO A 133 -15.37 12.42 6.69
C PRO A 133 -14.03 11.68 6.84
N LEU A 134 -13.26 12.08 7.85
CA LEU A 134 -12.07 11.34 8.26
C LEU A 134 -12.48 9.99 8.85
N GLU A 135 -11.69 8.96 8.55
CA GLU A 135 -11.82 7.66 9.21
C GLU A 135 -11.20 7.71 10.61
N ASP A 136 -11.54 6.74 11.46
CA ASP A 136 -10.98 6.65 12.81
C ASP A 136 -9.46 6.38 12.73
N ILE A 137 -8.69 7.08 13.58
CA ILE A 137 -7.24 6.91 13.72
C ILE A 137 -6.86 5.49 14.16
N THR A 138 -7.81 4.72 14.71
CA THR A 138 -7.63 3.29 15.00
C THR A 138 -7.61 2.40 13.76
N THR A 139 -7.82 2.95 12.56
CA THR A 139 -7.68 2.23 11.28
C THR A 139 -6.21 1.86 11.07
N THR A 140 -5.86 0.65 11.50
CA THR A 140 -4.45 0.19 11.52
C THR A 140 -3.92 -0.23 10.15
N ASP A 141 -4.79 -0.66 9.22
CA ASP A 141 -4.39 -1.12 7.89
C ASP A 141 -4.96 -0.23 6.79
N ILE A 142 -4.27 0.89 6.55
CA ILE A 142 -4.62 1.88 5.52
C ILE A 142 -4.57 1.24 4.12
N VAL A 143 -3.64 0.31 3.87
CA VAL A 143 -3.51 -0.36 2.57
C VAL A 143 -4.72 -1.25 2.31
N HIS A 144 -5.16 -2.02 3.31
CA HIS A 144 -6.39 -2.79 3.22
C HIS A 144 -7.61 -1.88 3.04
N TRP A 145 -7.66 -0.73 3.71
CA TRP A 145 -8.75 0.24 3.54
C TRP A 145 -8.88 0.70 2.07
N TRP A 146 -7.75 1.05 1.44
CA TRP A 146 -7.72 1.38 0.01
C TRP A 146 -8.13 0.21 -0.88
N GLY A 147 -7.75 -1.01 -0.52
CA GLY A 147 -8.19 -2.24 -1.19
C GLY A 147 -9.71 -2.42 -1.16
N TYR A 148 -10.35 -2.10 -0.04
CA TYR A 148 -11.82 -2.16 0.08
C TYR A 148 -12.51 -1.05 -0.72
N ARG A 149 -11.94 0.16 -0.72
CA ARG A 149 -12.50 1.35 -1.38
C ARG A 149 -12.14 1.49 -2.86
N GLN A 150 -11.38 0.57 -3.45
CA GLN A 150 -10.88 0.66 -4.83
C GLN A 150 -11.99 0.84 -5.89
N VAL A 151 -13.21 0.35 -5.64
CA VAL A 151 -14.34 0.53 -6.56
C VAL A 151 -14.88 1.96 -6.50
N GLN A 152 -14.86 2.57 -5.31
CA GLN A 152 -15.30 3.94 -5.08
C GLN A 152 -14.22 4.95 -5.52
N TYR A 153 -12.95 4.62 -5.28
CA TYR A 153 -11.80 5.47 -5.58
C TYR A 153 -10.74 4.73 -6.42
N PRO A 154 -11.02 4.44 -7.70
CA PRO A 154 -10.16 3.60 -8.53
C PRO A 154 -8.83 4.26 -8.95
N ILE A 155 -8.73 5.59 -8.99
CA ILE A 155 -7.50 6.31 -9.32
C ILE A 155 -6.65 6.47 -8.06
N LEU A 156 -7.24 6.97 -6.96
CA LEU A 156 -6.56 7.17 -5.69
C LEU A 156 -6.10 5.86 -5.06
N SER A 157 -6.84 4.75 -5.19
CA SER A 157 -6.38 3.45 -4.70
C SER A 157 -5.11 2.96 -5.42
N ARG A 158 -4.94 3.28 -6.71
CA ARG A 158 -3.69 3.00 -7.43
C ARG A 158 -2.55 3.87 -6.91
N MET A 159 -2.80 5.18 -6.72
CA MET A 159 -1.82 6.08 -6.11
C MET A 159 -1.41 5.61 -4.72
N ALA A 160 -2.37 5.25 -3.87
CA ALA A 160 -2.15 4.77 -2.52
C ALA A 160 -1.27 3.52 -2.49
N ARG A 161 -1.50 2.57 -3.39
CA ARG A 161 -0.67 1.37 -3.51
C ARG A 161 0.79 1.69 -3.82
N ASP A 162 1.05 2.73 -4.62
CA ASP A 162 2.39 3.08 -5.04
C ASP A 162 3.10 3.98 -4.01
N TYR A 163 2.39 4.94 -3.40
CA TYR A 163 2.97 5.87 -2.43
C TYR A 163 3.03 5.32 -1.00
N LEU A 164 1.99 4.64 -0.52
CA LEU A 164 1.99 4.10 0.85
C LEU A 164 2.88 2.86 1.00
N ALA A 165 3.28 2.23 -0.12
CA ALA A 165 4.27 1.16 -0.11
C ALA A 165 5.71 1.66 0.11
N ILE A 166 5.95 2.98 0.00
CA ILE A 166 7.27 3.57 0.22
C ILE A 166 7.63 3.42 1.70
N GLN A 167 8.73 2.73 1.98
CA GLN A 167 9.21 2.56 3.35
C GLN A 167 9.75 3.88 3.89
N GLY A 168 9.23 4.33 5.03
CA GLY A 168 9.71 5.54 5.72
C GLY A 168 11.09 5.39 6.39
N SER A 169 11.69 4.20 6.37
CA SER A 169 13.03 3.96 6.94
C SER A 169 13.76 2.82 6.24
N SER A 170 15.09 2.83 6.30
CA SER A 170 15.94 1.72 5.86
C SER A 170 15.90 0.51 6.80
N VAL A 171 15.20 0.57 7.93
CA VAL A 171 15.25 -0.47 8.97
C VAL A 171 14.77 -1.83 8.44
N ALA A 172 13.79 -1.84 7.52
CA ALA A 172 13.33 -3.10 6.93
C ALA A 172 14.35 -3.67 5.93
N SER A 173 15.01 -2.84 5.12
CA SER A 173 16.09 -3.28 4.24
C SER A 173 17.33 -3.71 5.03
N GLU A 174 17.72 -2.99 6.08
CA GLU A 174 18.81 -3.37 7.00
C GLU A 174 18.53 -4.70 7.70
N ARG A 175 17.30 -4.93 8.16
CA ARG A 175 16.89 -6.23 8.72
C ARG A 175 16.95 -7.35 7.67
N ALA A 176 16.53 -7.08 6.43
CA ALA A 176 16.63 -8.03 5.33
C ALA A 176 18.10 -8.37 5.01
N PHE A 177 18.98 -7.36 4.93
CA PHE A 177 20.41 -7.56 4.69
C PHE A 177 21.12 -8.27 5.84
N SER A 178 20.79 -7.92 7.09
CA SER A 178 21.33 -8.61 8.28
C SER A 178 20.93 -10.08 8.29
N SER A 179 19.67 -10.38 7.95
CA SER A 179 19.18 -11.76 7.75
C SER A 179 19.88 -12.45 6.56
N GLY A 180 20.18 -11.71 5.50
CA GLY A 180 20.94 -12.19 4.34
C GLY A 180 22.38 -12.57 4.70
N GLY A 181 23.04 -11.81 5.59
CA GLY A 181 24.39 -12.12 6.09
C GLY A 181 24.49 -13.48 6.79
N LEU A 182 23.41 -13.93 7.46
CA LEU A 182 23.33 -15.28 8.02
C LEU A 182 23.21 -16.39 6.96
N THR A 183 22.76 -16.02 5.76
CA THR A 183 22.56 -16.96 4.64
C THR A 183 23.86 -17.10 3.84
N THR A 184 24.57 -15.99 3.62
CA THR A 184 25.88 -15.94 2.96
C THR A 184 26.97 -15.80 4.02
N THR A 185 27.17 -16.83 4.84
CA THR A 185 28.25 -16.85 5.84
C THR A 185 29.62 -17.01 5.18
N LEU A 186 30.70 -16.70 5.91
CA LEU A 186 32.09 -16.84 5.42
C LEU A 186 32.41 -18.25 4.88
N LEU A 187 31.73 -19.29 5.38
CA LEU A 187 31.89 -20.69 4.95
C LEU A 187 31.01 -21.08 3.75
N ARG A 188 30.01 -20.26 3.39
CA ARG A 188 29.08 -20.44 2.26
C ARG A 188 29.09 -19.23 1.32
N ASN A 189 30.28 -18.75 0.99
CA ASN A 189 30.49 -17.57 0.13
C ASN A 189 30.46 -17.84 -1.38
N LYS A 190 30.15 -19.07 -1.82
CA LYS A 190 30.13 -19.46 -3.25
C LYS A 190 28.75 -19.43 -3.91
N LEU A 191 27.73 -18.90 -3.24
CA LEU A 191 26.41 -18.73 -3.84
C LEU A 191 26.45 -17.57 -4.84
N LYS A 192 25.93 -17.80 -6.05
CA LYS A 192 25.77 -16.71 -7.02
C LYS A 192 24.64 -15.76 -6.56
N PRO A 193 24.68 -14.47 -6.93
CA PRO A 193 23.68 -13.48 -6.51
C PRO A 193 22.24 -13.92 -6.75
N GLU A 194 21.97 -14.58 -7.87
CA GLU A 194 20.62 -15.02 -8.26
C GLU A 194 20.08 -16.08 -7.29
N HIS A 195 20.94 -16.95 -6.77
CA HIS A 195 20.56 -17.97 -5.80
C HIS A 195 20.32 -17.38 -4.41
N VAL A 196 21.10 -16.35 -4.04
CA VAL A 196 20.91 -15.64 -2.78
C VAL A 196 19.57 -14.90 -2.81
N GLU A 197 19.26 -14.22 -3.92
CA GLU A 197 17.97 -13.54 -4.12
C GLU A 197 16.80 -14.51 -4.00
N ALA A 198 16.79 -15.59 -4.79
CA ALA A 198 15.73 -16.60 -4.75
C ALA A 198 15.56 -17.17 -3.33
N LEU A 199 16.66 -17.47 -2.63
CA LEU A 199 16.61 -17.99 -1.27
C LEU A 199 16.04 -16.97 -0.27
N GLN A 200 16.38 -15.69 -0.38
CA GLN A 200 15.78 -14.65 0.46
C GLN A 200 14.28 -14.48 0.19
N MET A 201 13.85 -14.52 -1.08
CA MET A 201 12.44 -14.45 -1.44
C MET A 201 11.64 -15.62 -0.86
N VAL A 202 12.14 -16.84 -1.01
CA VAL A 202 11.51 -18.06 -0.47
C VAL A 202 11.45 -18.01 1.06
N LYS A 203 12.56 -17.63 1.72
CA LYS A 203 12.62 -17.46 3.18
C LYS A 203 11.59 -16.43 3.67
N ASN A 204 11.46 -15.30 2.99
CA ASN A 204 10.49 -14.26 3.32
C ASN A 204 9.04 -14.75 3.11
N GLY A 205 8.79 -15.47 2.01
CA GLY A 205 7.49 -16.07 1.72
C GLY A 205 7.04 -17.05 2.80
N TYR A 206 7.93 -17.92 3.28
CA TYR A 206 7.65 -18.81 4.41
C TYR A 206 7.40 -18.04 5.72
N LYS A 207 8.24 -17.04 6.02
CA LYS A 207 8.12 -16.24 7.26
C LYS A 207 6.79 -15.48 7.35
N ASN A 208 6.30 -14.96 6.22
CA ASN A 208 5.04 -14.22 6.15
C ASN A 208 3.83 -15.12 5.87
N GLY A 209 4.01 -16.44 5.76
CA GLY A 209 2.94 -17.40 5.50
C GLY A 209 2.37 -17.36 4.07
N TRP A 210 3.02 -16.66 3.14
CA TRP A 210 2.65 -16.63 1.72
C TRP A 210 2.91 -17.98 1.04
N ILE A 211 3.97 -18.65 1.47
CA ILE A 211 4.33 -20.01 1.05
C ILE A 211 4.18 -20.92 2.25
N ASN A 212 3.63 -22.12 2.06
CA ASN A 212 3.45 -23.10 3.12
C ASN A 212 4.12 -24.41 2.75
N ALA A 213 5.12 -24.80 3.54
CA ALA A 213 5.94 -25.97 3.25
C ALA A 213 5.12 -27.26 3.18
N THR A 214 4.04 -27.36 3.98
CA THR A 214 3.14 -28.51 3.96
C THR A 214 2.25 -28.54 2.71
N LYS A 215 1.91 -27.37 2.13
CA LYS A 215 1.17 -27.31 0.87
C LYS A 215 2.08 -27.63 -0.31
N ASP A 216 3.28 -27.05 -0.34
CA ASP A 216 4.26 -27.30 -1.39
C ASP A 216 4.72 -28.76 -1.41
N ALA A 217 5.00 -29.34 -0.23
CA ALA A 217 5.37 -30.75 -0.11
C ALA A 217 4.27 -31.67 -0.66
N LYS A 218 2.99 -31.40 -0.35
CA LYS A 218 1.86 -32.19 -0.86
C LYS A 218 1.66 -32.08 -2.38
N GLN A 219 2.01 -30.95 -2.98
CA GLN A 219 1.93 -30.78 -4.44
C GLN A 219 3.05 -31.53 -5.18
N HIS A 220 4.17 -31.81 -4.50
CA HIS A 220 5.36 -32.42 -5.10
C HIS A 220 5.68 -33.80 -4.50
N GLU A 221 4.81 -34.34 -3.65
CA GLU A 221 4.83 -35.73 -3.20
C GLU A 221 4.17 -36.61 -4.27
N PRO A 222 4.94 -37.47 -4.99
CA PRO A 222 4.35 -38.40 -5.95
C PRO A 222 3.61 -39.56 -5.29
N TYR A 223 3.67 -39.72 -3.96
CA TYR A 223 3.09 -40.86 -3.25
C TYR A 223 2.31 -40.46 -1.99
N SER A 224 1.06 -40.90 -1.92
CA SER A 224 0.26 -40.87 -0.69
C SER A 224 0.70 -42.00 0.23
N TRP A 225 1.35 -41.66 1.35
CA TRP A 225 1.78 -42.63 2.36
C TRP A 225 0.61 -43.32 3.09
N ALA A 226 -0.64 -42.86 2.87
CA ALA A 226 -1.84 -43.44 3.49
C ALA A 226 -2.17 -44.86 2.99
N ALA A 227 -1.60 -45.30 1.86
CA ALA A 227 -1.89 -46.62 1.27
C ALA A 227 -1.14 -47.80 1.96
N HIS A 228 -0.22 -47.54 2.89
CA HIS A 228 0.64 -48.59 3.48
C HIS A 228 0.35 -48.92 4.95
N LYS A 229 -0.84 -48.59 5.48
CA LYS A 229 -1.30 -49.04 6.80
C LYS A 229 -2.40 -50.11 6.72
N ALA A 230 -2.13 -51.17 5.97
CA ALA A 230 -2.94 -52.39 6.01
C ALA A 230 -2.07 -53.61 5.73
N VAL A 231 -1.24 -54.00 6.71
CA VAL A 231 -0.94 -55.40 7.08
C VAL A 231 -0.65 -55.41 8.58
#